data_AF-A0A4Q6ADN9-F1
#
_entry.id   AF-A0A4Q6ADN9-F1
#
_cell.length_a   1.000
_cell.length_b   1.000
_cell.length_c   1.000
_cell.angle_alpha   90.00
_cell.angle_beta   90.00
_cell.angle_gamma   90.00
#
_symmetry.space_group_name_H-M   'P 1'
#
loop_
_entity.id
_entity.type
_entity.pdbx_description
1 polymer ?
#
loop_
_entity_poly.entity_id
_entity_poly.type
_entity_poly.pdbx_seq_one_letter_code
_entity_poly.pdbx_strand_id
1 'polypeptide(L)' 'IKDIENERAREFIWEGQRRRDMIRFGTYFTGTWAFKTTQTSTDKGIYPIPLEQITSNPTLKQNPGY' A
#
# COMPACT_ATOMS: atom_id res chain seq x y z
N ILE A 1 -3.90 19.35 1.87
CA ILE A 1 -3.57 17.96 1.45
C ILE A 1 -4.14 16.94 2.43
N LYS A 2 -3.81 17.01 3.72
CA LYS A 2 -4.39 16.14 4.77
C LYS A 2 -5.93 16.16 4.78
N ASP A 3 -6.56 17.31 4.57
CA ASP A 3 -8.03 17.42 4.53
C ASP A 3 -8.64 16.64 3.37
N ILE A 4 -7.98 16.64 2.21
CA ILE A 4 -8.41 15.88 1.02
C ILE A 4 -8.30 14.38 1.29
N GLU A 5 -7.20 13.93 1.91
CA GLU A 5 -7.06 12.51 2.27
C GLU A 5 -8.16 12.07 3.24
N ASN A 6 -8.42 12.88 4.26
CA ASN A 6 -9.46 12.60 5.25
C ASN A 6 -10.86 12.58 4.63
N GLU A 7 -11.14 13.50 3.70
CA GLU A 7 -12.42 13.55 3.00
C GLU A 7 -12.63 12.29 2.15
N ARG A 8 -11.60 11.88 1.39
CA ARG A 8 -11.65 10.64 0.62
C ARG A 8 -11.79 9.39 1.49
N ALA A 9 -11.24 9.41 2.70
CA ALA A 9 -11.39 8.30 3.65
C ALA A 9 -12.83 8.17 4.18
N ARG A 10 -13.55 9.28 4.32
CA ARG A 10 -14.97 9.30 4.71
C ARG A 10 -15.88 8.93 3.55
N GLU A 11 -15.66 9.55 2.39
CA GLU A 11 -16.50 9.38 1.20
C GLU A 11 -16.47 7.96 0.64
N PHE A 12 -15.28 7.35 0.57
CA PHE A 12 -15.08 6.02 -0.06
C PHE A 12 -14.77 4.91 0.95
N ILE A 13 -15.30 5.02 2.17
CA ILE A 13 -15.11 3.98 3.17
C ILE A 13 -15.71 2.65 2.68
N TRP A 14 -14.97 1.55 2.89
CA TRP A 14 -15.34 0.20 2.44
C TRP A 14 -15.41 -0.02 0.92
N GLU A 15 -14.89 0.91 0.11
CA GLU A 15 -14.86 0.79 -1.36
C GLU A 15 -13.47 0.45 -1.94
N GLY A 16 -12.56 -0.07 -1.12
CA GLY A 16 -11.23 -0.51 -1.57
C GLY A 16 -10.26 0.61 -1.98
N GLN A 17 -10.60 1.89 -1.76
CA GLN A 17 -9.79 3.03 -2.19
C GLN A 17 -8.66 3.39 -1.23
N ARG A 18 -8.83 3.05 0.06
CA ARG A 18 -8.04 3.63 1.16
C ARG A 18 -6.53 3.42 1.00
N ARG A 19 -6.09 2.23 0.60
CA ARG A 19 -4.65 1.91 0.45
C ARG A 19 -3.97 2.79 -0.59
N ARG A 20 -4.59 2.91 -1.78
CA ARG A 20 -4.06 3.72 -2.88
C ARG A 20 -3.96 5.19 -2.47
N ASP A 21 -4.97 5.68 -1.77
CA ASP A 21 -5.02 7.06 -1.30
C ASP A 21 -3.91 7.32 -0.29
N MET A 22 -3.80 6.49 0.75
CA MET A 22 -2.76 6.61 1.77
C MET A 22 -1.34 6.53 1.20
N ILE A 23 -1.10 5.75 0.15
CA ILE A 23 0.22 5.69 -0.52
C ILE A 23 0.51 6.98 -1.27
N ARG A 24 -0.47 7.53 -2.00
CA ARG A 24 -0.32 8.81 -2.70
C ARG A 24 -0.03 9.97 -1.73
N PHE A 25 -0.63 9.94 -0.55
CA PHE A 25 -0.41 10.94 0.50
C PHE A 25 0.74 10.59 1.46
N GLY A 26 1.40 9.43 1.29
CA GLY A 26 2.53 8.97 2.11
C GLY A 26 2.17 8.46 3.52
N THR A 27 0.93 8.67 3.98
CA THR A 27 0.46 8.25 5.31
C THR A 27 0.39 6.74 5.48
N TYR A 28 0.39 5.97 4.40
CA TYR A 28 0.51 4.51 4.46
C TYR A 28 1.80 4.08 5.16
N PHE A 29 2.89 4.84 5.03
CA PHE A 29 4.19 4.47 5.58
C PHE A 29 4.37 5.00 7.01
N THR A 30 3.91 6.22 7.28
CA THR A 30 4.15 6.93 8.54
C THR A 30 3.04 6.78 9.58
N GLY A 31 1.79 6.53 9.16
CA GLY A 31 0.62 6.47 10.05
C GLY A 31 0.45 5.12 10.76
N THR A 32 -0.07 5.17 11.98
CA THR A 32 -0.47 4.01 12.82
C THR A 32 -1.94 4.13 13.22
N TRP A 33 -2.57 3.04 13.64
CA TRP A 33 -3.96 2.99 14.15
C TRP A 33 -4.15 1.75 15.02
N ALA A 34 -5.38 1.51 15.50
CA ALA A 34 -5.69 0.45 16.47
C ALA A 34 -5.04 -0.92 16.20
N PHE A 35 -4.98 -1.33 14.92
CA PHE A 35 -4.43 -2.64 14.52
C PHE A 35 -3.11 -2.56 13.74
N LYS A 36 -2.57 -1.35 13.53
CA LYS A 36 -1.26 -1.12 12.94
C LYS A 36 -0.41 -0.36 13.95
N THR A 37 0.33 -1.09 14.76
CA THR A 37 1.13 -0.55 15.87
C THR A 37 2.51 -0.07 15.46
N THR A 38 2.96 -0.40 14.25
CA THR A 38 4.27 -0.02 13.71
C THR A 38 4.16 0.67 12.36
N GLN A 39 5.16 1.46 11.99
CA GLN A 39 5.26 2.05 10.66
C GLN A 39 5.53 0.98 9.60
N THR A 40 5.11 1.27 8.37
CA THR A 40 5.28 0.35 7.24
C THR A 40 6.45 0.81 6.39
N SER A 41 7.36 -0.12 6.09
CA SER A 41 8.49 0.15 5.20
C SER A 41 8.03 0.49 3.78
N THR A 42 8.78 1.36 3.09
CA THR A 42 8.37 1.93 1.79
C THR A 42 8.28 0.91 0.66
N ASP A 43 9.06 -0.17 0.72
CA ASP A 43 9.01 -1.31 -0.20
C ASP A 43 7.63 -2.00 -0.22
N LYS A 44 6.86 -1.92 0.87
CA LYS A 44 5.49 -2.46 0.94
C LYS A 44 4.44 -1.60 0.25
N GLY A 45 4.85 -0.51 -0.41
CA GLY A 45 3.99 0.32 -1.26
C GLY A 45 3.49 -0.43 -2.50
N ILE A 46 4.24 -1.41 -2.98
CA ILE A 46 3.90 -2.25 -4.13
C ILE A 46 3.79 -3.70 -3.63
N TYR A 47 2.79 -4.44 -4.09
CA TYR A 47 2.64 -5.86 -3.74
C TYR A 47 3.71 -6.72 -4.41
N PRO A 48 4.08 -7.88 -3.84
CA PRO A 48 4.99 -8.81 -4.50
C PRO A 48 4.36 -9.37 -5.77
N ILE A 49 5.20 -9.67 -6.75
CA ILE A 49 4.80 -10.54 -7.86
C ILE A 49 4.60 -11.95 -7.26
N PRO A 50 3.48 -12.63 -7.54
CA PRO A 50 3.23 -13.98 -7.03
C PRO A 50 4.34 -14.96 -7.44
N LEU A 51 4.73 -15.84 -6.51
CA LEU A 51 5.83 -16.78 -6.74
C LEU A 51 5.60 -17.68 -7.96
N GLU A 52 4.37 -18.15 -8.16
CA GLU A 52 3.98 -18.96 -9.32
C GLU A 52 4.29 -18.26 -10.65
N GLN A 53 4.11 -16.94 -10.71
CA GLN A 53 4.38 -16.15 -11.92
C GLN A 53 5.88 -15.98 -12.15
N ILE A 54 6.66 -15.77 -11.07
CA ILE A 54 8.13 -15.73 -11.15
C ILE A 54 8.69 -17.08 -11.63
N THR A 55 8.19 -18.18 -11.10
CA THR A 55 8.61 -19.53 -11.50
C THR A 55 8.22 -19.85 -12.94
N SER A 56 7.03 -19.42 -13.37
CA SER A 56 6.55 -19.66 -14.74
C SER A 56 7.25 -18.79 -15.79
N ASN A 57 7.63 -17.55 -15.44
CA ASN A 57 8.30 -16.64 -16.35
C ASN A 57 9.60 -16.05 -15.74
N PRO A 58 10.77 -16.63 -16.07
CA PRO A 58 12.06 -16.16 -15.57
C PRO A 58 12.46 -14.74 -15.99
N THR A 59 11.76 -14.12 -16.97
CA THR A 59 12.04 -12.71 -17.33
C THR A 59 11.44 -11.73 -16.34
N LEU A 60 10.47 -12.15 -15.52
CA LEU A 60 9.89 -11.32 -14.47
C LEU A 60 10.90 -11.13 -13.34
N LYS A 61 11.16 -9.88 -12.98
CA LYS A 61 11.98 -9.51 -11.83
C LYS A 61 11.09 -9.11 -10.68
N GLN A 62 11.35 -9.65 -9.48
CA GLN A 62 10.60 -9.34 -8.28
C GLN A 62 10.69 -7.83 -7.94
N ASN A 63 9.62 -7.31 -7.35
CA ASN A 63 9.60 -5.95 -6.81
C ASN A 63 10.61 -5.81 -5.65
N PRO A 64 11.34 -4.69 -5.54
CA PRO A 64 12.34 -4.52 -4.49
C PRO A 64 11.78 -4.78 -3.08
N GLY A 65 12.52 -5.50 -2.25
CA GLY A 65 12.14 -5.80 -0.85
C GLY A 65 11.26 -7.03 -0.65
N TYR A 66 11.07 -7.84 -1.70
CA TYR A 66 10.38 -9.14 -1.68
C TYR A 66 11.23 -10.25 -2.29
#